data_AF-A0A401UL98-F1
#
_entry.id   AF-A0A401UL98-F1
#
_cell.length_a   1.000
_cell.length_b   1.000
_cell.length_c   1.000
_cell.angle_alpha   90.00
_cell.angle_beta   90.00
_cell.angle_gamma   90.00
#
_symmetry.space_group_name_H-M   'P 1'
#
loop_
_entity.id
_entity.type
_entity.pdbx_description
1 polymer ?
#
loop_
_entity_poly.entity_id
_entity_poly.type
_entity_poly.pdbx_seq_one_letter_code
_entity_poly.pdbx_strand_id
1 'polypeptide(L)'
;MKTIGFPRMHKEINERRDFLPSFFDMIKMDRVHIFLEEGYGSALGYTKEDYLKNNKKIQFVSNRECYEKDIVVVLRSPEFEQIEYMKRGSTLLSMLHYATRATRVEKLKEKGIFAVSMDSIRNDFFERMVVNYEGTSENGINVAFTELAKNYENICIEERKPIIVSIMGMGRVGLTAARMAGKYGNNKVTEAILQEKTSGVIVKMLPRNITHDKKQMIKILKKTDILVDATTRGDATKYVVSNELIGYLKDHSIILDLTADPYLTSASSLQIKAVEGMPHGTLDKNVIYPGDDEYNTVPKCLQSHNQRTVVSCNAWPGVKPEACMDLYGKQLVYIVQNLIGYSTEDFDLYNSDYFNRAIYRATIECFEKPLDIYGNEMENVVI
;
A
#
# COMPACT_ATOMS: atom_id res chain seq x y z
N MET A 1 3.75 25.35 -23.05
CA MET A 1 3.55 25.27 -21.59
C MET A 1 2.74 24.02 -21.33
N LYS A 2 3.09 23.24 -20.30
CA LYS A 2 2.35 22.02 -19.95
C LYS A 2 1.23 22.34 -18.95
N THR A 3 0.17 21.57 -19.01
CA THR A 3 -0.92 21.58 -18.02
C THR A 3 -0.83 20.35 -17.14
N ILE A 4 -0.99 20.51 -15.83
CA ILE A 4 -0.98 19.41 -14.87
C ILE A 4 -2.27 19.39 -14.06
N GLY A 5 -2.94 18.25 -14.05
CA GLY A 5 -4.21 18.00 -13.37
C GLY A 5 -4.03 17.15 -12.11
N PHE A 6 -4.69 17.57 -11.04
CA PHE A 6 -4.76 16.89 -9.75
C PHE A 6 -6.24 16.60 -9.42
N PRO A 7 -6.78 15.46 -9.88
CA PRO A 7 -8.13 15.02 -9.52
C PRO A 7 -8.14 14.41 -8.11
N ARG A 8 -9.30 14.47 -7.46
CA ARG A 8 -9.54 13.83 -6.16
C ARG A 8 -9.82 12.34 -6.33
N MET A 9 -9.62 11.60 -5.25
CA MET A 9 -9.99 10.19 -5.19
C MET A 9 -11.41 10.02 -4.66
N HIS A 10 -12.24 9.30 -5.41
CA HIS A 10 -13.63 9.01 -5.08
C HIS A 10 -13.85 7.48 -4.90
N LYS A 11 -13.02 6.83 -4.08
CA LYS A 11 -13.02 5.36 -3.89
C LYS A 11 -13.81 4.94 -2.65
N GLU A 12 -13.22 5.13 -1.47
CA GLU A 12 -13.84 4.88 -0.16
C GLU A 12 -14.20 6.21 0.53
N ILE A 13 -15.15 6.20 1.47
CA ILE A 13 -15.57 7.43 2.18
C ILE A 13 -14.40 8.00 3.01
N ASN A 14 -13.59 7.13 3.61
CA ASN A 14 -12.40 7.53 4.35
C ASN A 14 -11.14 7.66 3.49
N GLU A 15 -11.24 7.59 2.16
CA GLU A 15 -10.13 7.96 1.27
C GLU A 15 -10.05 9.49 1.17
N ARG A 16 -9.30 10.11 2.08
CA ARG A 16 -9.21 11.58 2.20
C ARG A 16 -7.91 12.17 1.65
N ARG A 17 -7.07 11.37 1.01
CA ARG A 17 -5.67 11.71 0.70
C ARG A 17 -5.50 12.58 -0.55
N ASP A 18 -5.80 13.87 -0.45
CA ASP A 18 -5.39 14.85 -1.47
C ASP A 18 -3.97 15.40 -1.16
N PHE A 19 -3.23 15.84 -2.19
CA PHE A 19 -1.91 16.46 -1.99
C PHE A 19 -2.05 17.77 -1.20
N LEU A 20 -1.22 17.96 -0.16
CA LEU A 20 -1.31 19.10 0.74
C LEU A 20 -0.94 20.43 0.05
N PRO A 21 -1.42 21.60 0.52
CA PRO A 21 -1.01 22.89 -0.01
C PRO A 21 0.52 23.11 -0.05
N SER A 22 1.24 22.57 0.94
CA SER A 22 2.71 22.64 1.03
C SER A 22 3.42 21.98 -0.16
N PHE A 23 2.83 20.93 -0.75
CA PHE A 23 3.36 20.29 -1.94
C PHE A 23 3.38 21.26 -3.13
N PHE A 24 2.35 22.08 -3.27
CA PHE A 24 2.21 23.02 -4.38
C PHE A 24 3.11 24.26 -4.24
N ASP A 25 3.50 24.66 -3.03
CA ASP A 25 4.56 25.66 -2.82
C ASP A 25 5.89 25.15 -3.40
N MET A 26 6.18 23.86 -3.29
CA MET A 26 7.42 23.31 -3.81
C MET A 26 7.47 23.23 -5.36
N ILE A 27 6.33 23.34 -6.05
CA ILE A 27 6.24 23.34 -7.52
C ILE A 27 6.36 24.78 -8.05
N LYS A 28 7.58 25.32 -8.08
CA LYS A 28 7.87 26.71 -8.51
C LYS A 28 8.21 26.87 -10.00
N MET A 29 7.86 25.91 -10.84
CA MET A 29 8.22 25.95 -12.27
C MET A 29 7.41 27.02 -13.03
N ASP A 30 8.08 27.79 -13.89
CA ASP A 30 7.42 28.89 -14.60
C ASP A 30 6.57 28.48 -15.79
N ARG A 31 6.82 27.30 -16.36
CA ARG A 31 6.20 26.84 -17.62
C ARG A 31 5.09 25.79 -17.43
N VAL A 32 4.41 25.81 -16.29
CA VAL A 32 3.31 24.88 -15.96
C VAL A 32 2.07 25.61 -15.42
N HIS A 33 0.89 25.18 -15.85
CA HIS A 33 -0.40 25.55 -15.24
C HIS A 33 -0.94 24.39 -14.42
N ILE A 34 -1.32 24.68 -13.17
CA ILE A 34 -1.73 23.67 -12.20
C ILE A 34 -3.25 23.72 -12.04
N PHE A 35 -3.91 22.59 -12.22
CA PHE A 35 -5.35 22.43 -12.15
C PHE A 35 -5.72 21.43 -11.06
N LEU A 36 -6.47 21.87 -10.06
CA LEU A 36 -6.98 21.04 -8.97
C LEU A 36 -8.48 20.82 -9.20
N GLU A 37 -8.99 19.65 -8.84
CA GLU A 37 -10.43 19.42 -8.89
C GLU A 37 -11.17 20.31 -7.88
N GLU A 38 -12.39 20.71 -8.20
CA GLU A 38 -13.26 21.43 -7.27
C GLU A 38 -13.40 20.70 -5.92
N GLY A 39 -13.13 21.43 -4.82
CA GLY A 39 -13.10 20.88 -3.47
C GLY A 39 -11.83 20.10 -3.10
N TYR A 40 -10.76 20.15 -3.89
CA TYR A 40 -9.48 19.50 -3.58
C TYR A 40 -9.00 19.83 -2.15
N GLY A 41 -8.64 18.81 -1.37
CA GLY A 41 -8.20 18.97 0.01
C GLY A 41 -9.31 19.14 1.05
N SER A 42 -10.57 19.29 0.66
CA SER A 42 -11.65 19.59 1.61
C SER A 42 -11.86 18.49 2.66
N ALA A 43 -11.60 17.23 2.30
CA ALA A 43 -11.68 16.09 3.21
C ALA A 43 -10.61 16.10 4.31
N LEU A 44 -9.55 16.90 4.12
CA LEU A 44 -8.48 17.16 5.09
C LEU A 44 -8.65 18.52 5.80
N GLY A 45 -9.72 19.26 5.49
CA GLY A 45 -10.00 20.57 6.07
C GLY A 45 -9.32 21.76 5.36
N TYR A 46 -8.76 21.55 4.17
CA TYR A 46 -8.14 22.64 3.38
C TYR A 46 -9.15 23.36 2.48
N THR A 47 -8.98 24.67 2.36
CA THR A 47 -9.79 25.58 1.52
C THR A 47 -9.08 25.91 0.21
N LYS A 48 -9.80 26.52 -0.75
CA LYS A 48 -9.17 27.01 -2.00
C LYS A 48 -8.09 28.04 -1.71
N GLU A 49 -8.33 28.92 -0.75
CA GLU A 49 -7.45 29.99 -0.32
C GLU A 49 -6.12 29.44 0.22
N ASP A 50 -6.13 28.30 0.92
CA ASP A 50 -4.92 27.65 1.42
C ASP A 50 -3.99 27.22 0.27
N TYR A 51 -4.56 26.67 -0.81
CA TYR A 51 -3.80 26.32 -2.01
C TYR A 51 -3.29 27.55 -2.75
N LEU A 52 -4.15 28.55 -2.96
CA LEU A 52 -3.79 29.78 -3.70
C LEU A 52 -2.72 30.61 -2.97
N LYS A 53 -2.69 30.56 -1.63
CA LYS A 53 -1.63 31.18 -0.82
C LYS A 53 -0.26 30.56 -1.08
N ASN A 54 -0.21 29.25 -1.32
CA ASN A 54 1.03 28.52 -1.62
C ASN A 54 1.41 28.62 -3.10
N ASN A 55 0.43 28.66 -4.00
CA ASN A 55 0.69 28.78 -5.44
C ASN A 55 -0.45 29.49 -6.19
N LYS A 56 -0.22 30.75 -6.55
CA LYS A 56 -1.20 31.59 -7.26
C LYS A 56 -1.52 31.14 -8.69
N LYS A 57 -0.77 30.18 -9.24
CA LYS A 57 -1.00 29.62 -10.59
C LYS A 57 -2.02 28.48 -10.60
N ILE A 58 -2.53 28.08 -9.42
CA ILE A 58 -3.55 27.05 -9.27
C ILE A 58 -4.90 27.56 -9.80
N GLN A 59 -5.57 26.72 -10.57
CA GLN A 59 -6.96 26.89 -10.98
C GLN A 59 -7.78 25.68 -10.51
N PHE A 60 -9.02 25.93 -10.08
CA PHE A 60 -9.94 24.86 -9.69
C PHE A 60 -10.91 24.56 -10.82
N VAL A 61 -11.06 23.28 -11.16
CA VAL A 61 -11.81 22.82 -12.34
C VAL A 61 -12.59 21.53 -12.04
N SER A 62 -13.42 21.07 -12.98
CA SER A 62 -14.13 19.80 -12.80
C SER A 62 -13.19 18.59 -12.75
N ASN A 63 -13.64 17.49 -12.13
CA ASN A 63 -12.89 16.22 -12.10
C ASN A 63 -12.46 15.78 -13.50
N ARG A 64 -13.39 15.79 -14.47
CA ARG A 64 -13.12 15.46 -15.86
C ARG A 64 -12.04 16.35 -16.47
N GLU A 65 -12.12 17.67 -16.25
CA GLU A 65 -11.15 18.60 -16.80
C GLU A 65 -9.74 18.35 -16.24
N CYS A 66 -9.60 17.94 -14.97
CA CYS A 66 -8.31 17.51 -14.42
C CYS A 66 -7.72 16.32 -15.18
N TYR A 67 -8.54 15.35 -15.57
CA TYR A 67 -8.09 14.18 -16.34
C TYR A 67 -7.73 14.51 -17.80
N GLU A 68 -8.24 15.62 -18.35
CA GLU A 68 -7.95 16.07 -19.73
C GLU A 68 -6.62 16.84 -19.85
N LYS A 69 -5.84 17.02 -18.77
CA LYS A 69 -4.55 17.75 -18.79
C LYS A 69 -3.41 16.90 -19.35
N ASP A 70 -2.29 17.55 -19.69
CA ASP A 70 -1.14 16.87 -20.33
C ASP A 70 -0.44 15.90 -19.36
N ILE A 71 -0.44 16.22 -18.08
CA ILE A 71 0.04 15.37 -16.99
C ILE A 71 -1.08 15.25 -15.96
N VAL A 72 -1.41 14.04 -15.53
CA VAL A 72 -2.36 13.78 -14.45
C VAL A 72 -1.61 13.13 -13.29
N VAL A 73 -1.75 13.71 -12.09
CA VAL A 73 -1.13 13.18 -10.87
C VAL A 73 -2.22 12.92 -9.84
N VAL A 74 -2.43 11.64 -9.51
CA VAL A 74 -3.43 11.20 -8.53
C VAL A 74 -2.91 9.97 -7.81
N LEU A 75 -3.09 9.92 -6.49
CA LEU A 75 -2.47 8.88 -5.68
C LEU A 75 -2.94 7.47 -6.09
N ARG A 76 -4.24 7.21 -6.13
CA ARG A 76 -4.78 5.91 -6.55
C ARG A 76 -5.13 5.90 -8.02
N SER A 77 -4.94 4.74 -8.65
CA SER A 77 -5.27 4.54 -10.07
C SER A 77 -6.68 5.04 -10.37
N PRO A 78 -6.84 5.84 -11.43
CA PRO A 78 -8.14 6.19 -11.98
C PRO A 78 -8.94 4.93 -12.38
N GLU A 79 -10.25 5.06 -12.37
CA GLU A 79 -11.16 4.10 -13.01
C GLU A 79 -11.07 4.19 -14.54
N PHE A 80 -11.53 3.15 -15.23
CA PHE A 80 -11.47 3.09 -16.69
C PHE A 80 -12.20 4.25 -17.38
N GLU A 81 -13.32 4.70 -16.82
CA GLU A 81 -14.03 5.88 -17.32
C GLU A 81 -13.16 7.16 -17.25
N GLN A 82 -12.38 7.32 -16.18
CA GLN A 82 -11.51 8.48 -16.02
C GLN A 82 -10.29 8.39 -16.94
N ILE A 83 -9.77 7.18 -17.19
CA ILE A 83 -8.74 6.95 -18.21
C ILE A 83 -9.25 7.36 -19.60
N GLU A 84 -10.55 7.22 -19.89
CA GLU A 84 -11.12 7.65 -21.18
C GLU A 84 -11.09 9.16 -21.39
N TYR A 85 -11.17 9.95 -20.33
CA TYR A 85 -11.04 11.41 -20.39
C TYR A 85 -9.61 11.86 -20.73
N MET A 86 -8.62 11.01 -20.48
CA MET A 86 -7.22 11.33 -20.73
C MET A 86 -6.91 11.40 -22.23
N LYS A 87 -6.07 12.36 -22.60
CA LYS A 87 -5.60 12.51 -23.99
C LYS A 87 -4.56 11.44 -24.31
N ARG A 88 -4.56 10.94 -25.55
CA ARG A 88 -3.47 10.09 -26.05
C ARG A 88 -2.14 10.86 -25.95
N GLY A 89 -1.09 10.21 -25.45
CA GLY A 89 0.22 10.82 -25.22
C GLY A 89 0.33 11.62 -23.92
N SER A 90 -0.77 11.76 -23.14
CA SER A 90 -0.68 12.35 -21.79
C SER A 90 0.07 11.43 -20.83
N THR A 91 0.59 12.01 -19.75
CA THR A 91 1.28 11.30 -18.68
C THR A 91 0.34 11.03 -17.51
N LEU A 92 0.37 9.81 -16.97
CA LEU A 92 -0.30 9.46 -15.71
C LEU A 92 0.75 9.08 -14.66
N LEU A 93 0.79 9.79 -13.53
CA LEU A 93 1.56 9.39 -12.36
C LEU A 93 0.59 8.93 -11.25
N SER A 94 0.60 7.63 -10.92
CA SER A 94 -0.32 7.06 -9.94
C SER A 94 0.17 5.72 -9.36
N MET A 95 -0.45 5.21 -8.29
CA MET A 95 -0.25 3.83 -7.82
C MET A 95 -0.96 2.85 -8.76
N LEU A 96 -0.21 2.23 -9.67
CA LEU A 96 -0.74 1.47 -10.81
C LEU A 96 -0.62 -0.05 -10.65
N HIS A 97 0.27 -0.56 -9.80
CA HIS A 97 0.35 -1.99 -9.45
C HIS A 97 0.38 -2.93 -10.67
N TYR A 98 1.27 -2.67 -11.63
CA TYR A 98 1.30 -3.37 -12.92
C TYR A 98 1.25 -4.89 -12.80
N ALA A 99 2.06 -5.47 -11.91
CA ALA A 99 2.19 -6.90 -11.71
C ALA A 99 0.87 -7.62 -11.35
N THR A 100 -0.10 -6.92 -10.77
CA THR A 100 -1.36 -7.51 -10.30
C THR A 100 -2.58 -6.96 -11.03
N ARG A 101 -2.40 -6.09 -12.02
CA ARG A 101 -3.50 -5.34 -12.69
C ARG A 101 -3.32 -5.32 -14.21
N ALA A 102 -3.20 -6.50 -14.82
CA ALA A 102 -3.02 -6.65 -16.27
C ALA A 102 -4.05 -5.88 -17.11
N THR A 103 -5.34 -5.96 -16.78
CA THR A 103 -6.40 -5.23 -17.50
C THR A 103 -6.24 -3.71 -17.45
N ARG A 104 -5.68 -3.17 -16.36
CA ARG A 104 -5.34 -1.75 -16.26
C ARG A 104 -4.15 -1.39 -17.15
N VAL A 105 -3.12 -2.24 -17.19
CA VAL A 105 -1.96 -2.06 -18.06
C VAL A 105 -2.39 -2.05 -19.52
N GLU A 106 -3.20 -3.02 -19.94
CA GLU A 106 -3.78 -3.11 -21.29
C GLU A 106 -4.56 -1.83 -21.63
N LYS A 107 -5.40 -1.34 -20.69
CA LYS A 107 -6.19 -0.14 -20.92
C LYS A 107 -5.34 1.12 -21.13
N LEU A 108 -4.31 1.29 -20.31
CA LEU A 108 -3.37 2.42 -20.43
C LEU A 108 -2.61 2.38 -21.76
N LYS A 109 -2.20 1.18 -22.20
CA LYS A 109 -1.54 0.95 -23.49
C LYS A 109 -2.47 1.26 -24.67
N GLU A 110 -3.69 0.74 -24.65
CA GLU A 110 -4.72 0.99 -25.66
C GLU A 110 -4.94 2.50 -25.86
N LYS A 111 -5.05 3.23 -24.75
CA LYS A 111 -5.23 4.68 -24.75
C LYS A 111 -3.96 5.47 -25.13
N GLY A 112 -2.80 4.81 -25.15
CA GLY A 112 -1.50 5.42 -25.46
C GLY A 112 -1.05 6.42 -24.40
N ILE A 113 -1.26 6.08 -23.11
CA ILE A 113 -0.88 6.90 -21.97
C ILE A 113 0.55 6.57 -21.55
N PHE A 114 1.39 7.60 -21.36
CA PHE A 114 2.69 7.45 -20.71
C PHE A 114 2.48 7.28 -19.20
N ALA A 115 2.26 6.02 -18.79
CA ALA A 115 1.93 5.69 -17.41
C ALA A 115 3.19 5.43 -16.58
N VAL A 116 3.30 6.13 -15.45
CA VAL A 116 4.38 6.00 -14.46
C VAL A 116 3.78 5.52 -13.15
N SER A 117 4.16 4.32 -12.73
CA SER A 117 3.70 3.69 -11.50
C SER A 117 4.49 4.22 -10.31
N MET A 118 3.87 5.02 -9.43
CA MET A 118 4.48 5.51 -8.18
C MET A 118 5.08 4.34 -7.37
N ASP A 119 4.39 3.21 -7.33
CA ASP A 119 4.81 2.01 -6.63
C ASP A 119 5.98 1.24 -7.28
N SER A 120 6.36 1.61 -8.51
CA SER A 120 7.47 1.03 -9.28
C SER A 120 8.64 1.98 -9.46
N ILE A 121 8.59 3.21 -8.94
CA ILE A 121 9.73 4.15 -9.03
C ILE A 121 10.88 3.62 -8.16
N ARG A 122 12.03 3.38 -8.81
CA ARG A 122 13.23 2.80 -8.21
C ARG A 122 14.46 3.64 -8.51
N ASN A 123 15.29 3.88 -7.49
CA ASN A 123 16.60 4.51 -7.71
C ASN A 123 17.58 3.57 -8.43
N ASP A 124 18.81 4.02 -8.62
CA ASP A 124 19.86 3.20 -9.26
C ASP A 124 20.34 2.02 -8.41
N PHE A 125 20.01 2.01 -7.11
CA PHE A 125 20.20 0.86 -6.23
C PHE A 125 18.96 -0.04 -6.18
N PHE A 126 17.99 0.19 -7.08
CA PHE A 126 16.70 -0.49 -7.15
C PHE A 126 15.85 -0.41 -5.87
N GLU A 127 16.07 0.60 -5.05
CA GLU A 127 15.26 0.87 -3.87
C GLU A 127 14.02 1.68 -4.25
N ARG A 128 12.88 1.34 -3.65
CA ARG A 128 11.62 2.06 -3.84
C ARG A 128 11.69 3.48 -3.28
N MET A 129 11.46 4.47 -4.15
CA MET A 129 11.54 5.89 -3.79
C MET A 129 10.23 6.45 -3.24
N VAL A 130 9.09 5.94 -3.71
CA VAL A 130 7.75 6.38 -3.26
C VAL A 130 7.11 5.26 -2.44
N VAL A 131 7.21 5.38 -1.11
CA VAL A 131 6.76 4.35 -0.17
C VAL A 131 6.58 4.90 1.24
N ASN A 132 5.58 4.37 1.95
CA ASN A 132 5.30 4.68 3.35
C ASN A 132 5.30 3.38 4.20
N TYR A 133 6.49 2.85 4.48
CA TYR A 133 6.64 1.64 5.31
C TYR A 133 6.10 1.86 6.73
N GLU A 134 6.37 3.04 7.30
CA GLU A 134 5.92 3.41 8.65
C GLU A 134 4.39 3.47 8.71
N GLY A 135 3.75 4.25 7.85
CA GLY A 135 2.29 4.32 7.78
C GLY A 135 1.60 3.01 7.38
N THR A 136 2.33 2.05 6.80
CA THR A 136 1.80 0.71 6.57
C THR A 136 1.86 -0.13 7.85
N SER A 137 3.07 -0.35 8.36
CA SER A 137 3.30 -1.27 9.47
C SER A 137 2.85 -0.71 10.83
N GLU A 138 3.07 0.58 11.11
CA GLU A 138 2.63 1.20 12.38
C GLU A 138 1.11 1.17 12.50
N ASN A 139 0.38 1.59 11.46
CA ASN A 139 -1.07 1.64 11.51
C ASN A 139 -1.66 0.24 11.70
N GLY A 140 -1.20 -0.75 10.94
CA GLY A 140 -1.66 -2.14 11.09
C GLY A 140 -1.34 -2.75 12.46
N ILE A 141 -0.11 -2.55 12.95
CA ILE A 141 0.30 -3.03 14.28
C ILE A 141 -0.53 -2.36 15.38
N ASN A 142 -0.79 -1.05 15.29
CA ASN A 142 -1.62 -0.35 16.27
C ASN A 142 -3.02 -0.95 16.35
N VAL A 143 -3.68 -1.18 15.21
CA VAL A 143 -5.01 -1.80 15.19
C VAL A 143 -4.97 -3.22 15.75
N ALA A 144 -3.98 -4.03 15.34
CA ALA A 144 -3.84 -5.40 15.85
C ALA A 144 -3.63 -5.47 17.36
N PHE A 145 -2.80 -4.60 17.94
CA PHE A 145 -2.61 -4.53 19.38
C PHE A 145 -3.85 -3.97 20.11
N THR A 146 -4.57 -3.02 19.52
CA THR A 146 -5.85 -2.54 20.07
C THR A 146 -6.88 -3.66 20.15
N GLU A 147 -7.03 -4.48 19.09
CA GLU A 147 -7.91 -5.64 19.12
C GLU A 147 -7.45 -6.72 20.11
N LEU A 148 -6.13 -6.96 20.18
CA LEU A 148 -5.58 -7.87 21.18
C LEU A 148 -5.87 -7.38 22.61
N ALA A 149 -5.73 -6.09 22.88
CA ALA A 149 -6.02 -5.52 24.21
C ALA A 149 -7.48 -5.74 24.62
N LYS A 150 -8.45 -5.54 23.71
CA LYS A 150 -9.86 -5.84 23.96
C LYS A 150 -10.09 -7.29 24.36
N ASN A 151 -9.41 -8.22 23.70
CA ASN A 151 -9.49 -9.64 24.06
C ASN A 151 -8.93 -9.89 25.47
N TYR A 152 -7.86 -9.18 25.85
CA TYR A 152 -7.21 -9.31 27.16
C TYR A 152 -7.95 -8.61 28.31
N GLU A 153 -8.85 -7.66 28.06
CA GLU A 153 -9.65 -6.98 29.09
C GLU A 153 -10.48 -7.97 29.92
N ASN A 154 -11.01 -9.01 29.29
CA ASN A 154 -11.92 -9.98 29.91
C ASN A 154 -11.28 -11.34 30.22
N ILE A 155 -9.98 -11.52 29.97
CA ILE A 155 -9.28 -12.77 30.24
C ILE A 155 -8.67 -12.74 31.65
N CYS A 156 -8.97 -13.75 32.47
CA CYS A 156 -8.25 -13.99 33.72
C CYS A 156 -6.83 -14.50 33.41
N ILE A 157 -5.82 -13.77 33.89
CA ILE A 157 -4.41 -14.10 33.65
C ILE A 157 -3.80 -14.63 34.94
N GLU A 158 -3.63 -15.95 35.01
CA GLU A 158 -2.96 -16.63 36.12
C GLU A 158 -1.45 -16.34 36.15
N GLU A 159 -0.83 -16.23 34.98
CA GLU A 159 0.60 -15.96 34.81
C GLU A 159 0.83 -14.97 33.68
N ARG A 160 1.53 -13.86 33.96
CA ARG A 160 1.91 -12.87 32.96
C ARG A 160 2.93 -13.45 32.00
N LYS A 161 2.47 -13.85 30.82
CA LYS A 161 3.31 -14.32 29.70
C LYS A 161 3.59 -13.20 28.72
N PRO A 162 4.70 -13.27 27.96
CA PRO A 162 4.92 -12.33 26.87
C PRO A 162 3.95 -12.59 25.72
N ILE A 163 3.53 -11.52 25.05
CA ILE A 163 2.79 -11.59 23.78
C ILE A 163 3.76 -12.09 22.71
N ILE A 164 3.36 -13.10 21.94
CA ILE A 164 4.16 -13.62 20.85
C ILE A 164 3.64 -13.06 19.52
N VAL A 165 4.44 -12.22 18.88
CA VAL A 165 4.16 -11.70 17.53
C VAL A 165 5.02 -12.48 16.53
N SER A 166 4.38 -13.24 15.65
CA SER A 166 5.04 -14.02 14.60
C SER A 166 4.85 -13.33 13.26
N ILE A 167 5.95 -12.90 12.63
CA ILE A 167 5.92 -12.10 11.39
C ILE A 167 6.46 -12.91 10.24
N MET A 168 5.63 -13.14 9.23
CA MET A 168 6.05 -13.75 7.96
C MET A 168 6.49 -12.65 7.01
N GLY A 169 7.70 -12.78 6.48
CA GLY A 169 8.31 -11.75 5.62
C GLY A 169 9.33 -10.89 6.38
N MET A 170 10.55 -10.86 5.86
CA MET A 170 11.70 -10.18 6.47
C MET A 170 12.15 -8.92 5.71
N GLY A 171 11.33 -8.46 4.76
CA GLY A 171 11.55 -7.19 4.05
C GLY A 171 11.22 -5.97 4.92
N ARG A 172 11.32 -4.78 4.34
CA ARG A 172 11.17 -3.50 5.05
C ARG A 172 9.84 -3.36 5.80
N VAL A 173 8.72 -3.85 5.24
CA VAL A 173 7.40 -3.85 5.93
C VAL A 173 7.46 -4.70 7.20
N GLY A 174 8.01 -5.92 7.11
CA GLY A 174 8.12 -6.85 8.25
C GLY A 174 9.09 -6.35 9.32
N LEU A 175 10.24 -5.79 8.93
CA LEU A 175 11.21 -5.20 9.86
C LEU A 175 10.62 -3.98 10.60
N THR A 176 9.89 -3.11 9.89
CA THR A 176 9.18 -2.00 10.53
C THR A 176 8.10 -2.51 11.47
N ALA A 177 7.33 -3.54 11.08
CA ALA A 177 6.32 -4.16 11.92
C ALA A 177 6.92 -4.77 13.19
N ALA A 178 8.09 -5.43 13.09
CA ALA A 178 8.81 -5.99 14.23
C ALA A 178 9.20 -4.92 15.25
N ARG A 179 9.79 -3.82 14.77
CA ARG A 179 10.18 -2.68 15.62
C ARG A 179 8.97 -2.05 16.30
N MET A 180 7.84 -1.94 15.62
CA MET A 180 6.60 -1.41 16.20
C MET A 180 5.96 -2.38 17.20
N ALA A 181 5.96 -3.67 16.90
CA ALA A 181 5.43 -4.70 17.79
C ALA A 181 6.16 -4.74 19.14
N GLY A 182 7.49 -4.53 19.14
CA GLY A 182 8.28 -4.45 20.37
C GLY A 182 7.86 -3.36 21.35
N LYS A 183 7.01 -2.41 20.92
CA LYS A 183 6.47 -1.30 21.72
C LYS A 183 4.97 -1.45 22.04
N TYR A 184 4.37 -2.63 21.81
CA TYR A 184 2.91 -2.82 21.82
C TYR A 184 2.18 -1.93 20.78
N GLY A 185 2.87 -1.54 19.70
CA GLY A 185 2.43 -0.47 18.81
C GLY A 185 2.83 0.91 19.31
N ASN A 186 1.96 1.90 19.10
CA ASN A 186 2.12 3.31 19.44
C ASN A 186 0.78 3.89 19.92
N ASN A 187 0.10 3.14 20.79
CA ASN A 187 -1.14 3.55 21.45
C ASN A 187 -0.96 3.35 22.96
N LYS A 188 -0.84 4.46 23.70
CA LYS A 188 -0.58 4.44 25.15
C LYS A 188 -1.66 3.73 25.97
N VAL A 189 -2.91 3.79 25.53
CA VAL A 189 -4.03 3.13 26.23
C VAL A 189 -3.91 1.62 26.07
N THR A 190 -3.72 1.16 24.83
CA THR A 190 -3.47 -0.24 24.50
C THR A 190 -2.22 -0.77 25.22
N GLU A 191 -1.14 0.00 25.22
CA GLU A 191 0.10 -0.33 25.93
C GLU A 191 -0.13 -0.51 27.43
N ALA A 192 -0.87 0.41 28.07
CA ALA A 192 -1.16 0.32 29.50
C ALA A 192 -1.96 -0.95 29.86
N ILE A 193 -3.01 -1.26 29.10
CA ILE A 193 -3.82 -2.48 29.29
C ILE A 193 -2.93 -3.71 29.17
N LEU A 194 -2.14 -3.81 28.11
CA LEU A 194 -1.33 -5.00 27.86
C LEU A 194 -0.14 -5.13 28.81
N GLN A 195 0.45 -4.02 29.26
CA GLN A 195 1.54 -4.06 30.25
C GLN A 195 1.04 -4.52 31.62
N GLU A 196 -0.19 -4.22 32.00
CA GLU A 196 -0.78 -4.79 33.23
C GLU A 196 -0.91 -6.33 33.10
N LYS A 197 -1.34 -6.78 31.93
CA LYS A 197 -1.74 -8.16 31.65
C LYS A 197 -0.62 -9.09 31.18
N THR A 198 0.49 -8.56 30.67
CA THR A 198 1.54 -9.35 29.99
C THR A 198 2.94 -8.92 30.43
N SER A 199 3.96 -9.73 30.18
CA SER A 199 5.34 -9.47 30.65
C SER A 199 6.25 -8.82 29.59
N GLY A 200 5.72 -8.42 28.43
CA GLY A 200 6.53 -8.01 27.28
C GLY A 200 5.96 -8.49 25.95
N VAL A 201 6.70 -8.19 24.88
CA VAL A 201 6.47 -8.73 23.54
C VAL A 201 7.72 -9.49 23.07
N ILE A 202 7.54 -10.70 22.57
CA ILE A 202 8.56 -11.44 21.84
C ILE A 202 8.18 -11.44 20.37
N VAL A 203 9.04 -10.85 19.54
CA VAL A 203 8.87 -10.84 18.09
C VAL A 203 9.67 -11.98 17.46
N LYS A 204 9.01 -12.77 16.62
CA LYS A 204 9.59 -13.88 15.85
C LYS A 204 9.50 -13.56 14.37
N MET A 205 10.63 -13.24 13.76
CA MET A 205 10.73 -13.11 12.30
C MET A 205 10.81 -14.51 11.68
N LEU A 206 9.91 -14.82 10.76
CA LEU A 206 9.78 -16.14 10.14
C LEU A 206 10.31 -16.10 8.71
N PRO A 207 11.49 -16.70 8.42
CA PRO A 207 12.02 -16.79 7.08
C PRO A 207 11.28 -17.88 6.26
N ARG A 208 11.41 -17.85 4.93
CA ARG A 208 10.69 -18.73 4.00
C ARG A 208 10.89 -20.23 4.31
N ASN A 209 12.10 -20.63 4.71
CA ASN A 209 12.40 -22.02 5.08
C ASN A 209 11.65 -22.48 6.34
N ILE A 210 11.26 -21.58 7.24
CA ILE A 210 10.41 -21.89 8.39
C ILE A 210 8.94 -21.91 7.97
N THR A 211 8.48 -20.93 7.18
CA THR A 211 7.08 -20.88 6.74
C THR A 211 6.69 -22.06 5.84
N HIS A 212 7.64 -22.66 5.12
CA HIS A 212 7.41 -23.88 4.34
C HIS A 212 7.44 -25.17 5.19
N ASP A 213 7.95 -25.14 6.42
CA ASP A 213 7.95 -26.30 7.32
C ASP A 213 6.67 -26.32 8.16
N LYS A 214 5.69 -27.13 7.71
CA LYS A 214 4.40 -27.31 8.40
C LYS A 214 4.57 -27.69 9.88
N LYS A 215 5.54 -28.55 10.22
CA LYS A 215 5.74 -29.01 11.61
C LYS A 215 6.25 -27.88 12.51
N GLN A 216 7.13 -27.03 11.99
CA GLN A 216 7.62 -25.86 12.73
C GLN A 216 6.53 -24.79 12.85
N MET A 217 5.78 -24.53 11.78
CA MET A 217 4.67 -23.60 11.79
C MET A 217 3.61 -23.97 12.84
N ILE A 218 3.23 -25.24 12.97
CA ILE A 218 2.30 -25.69 14.02
C ILE A 218 2.82 -25.33 15.43
N LYS A 219 4.11 -25.56 15.71
CA LYS A 219 4.71 -25.23 17.02
C LYS A 219 4.72 -23.73 17.30
N ILE A 220 4.92 -22.91 16.26
CA ILE A 220 4.97 -21.46 16.35
C ILE A 220 3.55 -20.89 16.53
N LEU A 221 2.60 -21.32 15.71
CA LEU A 221 1.22 -20.81 15.69
C LEU A 221 0.50 -21.10 17.03
N LYS A 222 0.70 -22.28 17.63
CA LYS A 222 0.19 -22.60 18.98
C LYS A 222 0.57 -21.61 20.07
N LYS A 223 1.67 -20.88 19.89
CA LYS A 223 2.17 -19.89 20.84
C LYS A 223 1.86 -18.46 20.41
N THR A 224 1.43 -18.23 19.17
CA THR A 224 1.31 -16.91 18.55
C THR A 224 0.05 -16.19 19.01
N ASP A 225 0.18 -14.94 19.42
CA ASP A 225 -0.93 -14.05 19.76
C ASP A 225 -1.26 -13.10 18.60
N ILE A 226 -0.25 -12.68 17.81
CA ILE A 226 -0.46 -11.95 16.55
C ILE A 226 0.35 -12.60 15.43
N LEU A 227 -0.33 -13.07 14.38
CA LEU A 227 0.31 -13.50 13.13
C LEU A 227 0.30 -12.35 12.14
N VAL A 228 1.46 -11.90 11.68
CA VAL A 228 1.59 -10.79 10.72
C VAL A 228 2.00 -11.33 9.37
N ASP A 229 1.22 -11.03 8.33
CA ASP A 229 1.63 -11.19 6.93
C ASP A 229 2.26 -9.89 6.41
N ALA A 230 3.57 -9.95 6.17
CA ALA A 230 4.36 -8.95 5.46
C ALA A 230 5.15 -9.62 4.32
N THR A 231 4.62 -10.70 3.76
CA THR A 231 5.34 -11.52 2.78
C THR A 231 5.40 -10.87 1.40
N THR A 232 6.48 -11.15 0.68
CA THR A 232 6.50 -10.99 -0.78
C THR A 232 6.62 -12.37 -1.40
N ARG A 233 5.68 -12.71 -2.29
CA ARG A 233 5.53 -14.04 -2.89
C ARG A 233 5.96 -14.01 -4.35
N GLY A 234 6.81 -14.97 -4.74
CA GLY A 234 7.15 -15.19 -6.14
C GLY A 234 6.02 -15.85 -6.94
N ASP A 235 5.09 -16.51 -6.25
CA ASP A 235 3.90 -17.14 -6.82
C ASP A 235 2.67 -16.73 -6.02
N ALA A 236 1.90 -15.78 -6.54
CA ALA A 236 0.73 -15.21 -5.87
C ALA A 236 -0.51 -16.14 -5.90
N THR A 237 -0.42 -17.28 -6.62
CA THR A 237 -1.46 -18.32 -6.64
C THR A 237 -1.42 -19.24 -5.42
N LYS A 238 -0.33 -19.17 -4.63
CA LYS A 238 -0.12 -20.01 -3.45
C LYS A 238 -0.18 -19.20 -2.17
N TYR A 239 -0.89 -19.72 -1.18
CA TYR A 239 -0.82 -19.22 0.18
C TYR A 239 0.46 -19.74 0.86
N VAL A 240 0.91 -19.02 1.89
CA VAL A 240 2.00 -19.39 2.79
C VAL A 240 1.46 -20.18 3.99
N VAL A 241 0.29 -19.79 4.51
CA VAL A 241 -0.39 -20.45 5.63
C VAL A 241 -1.77 -20.92 5.17
N SER A 242 -2.02 -22.22 5.25
CA SER A 242 -3.35 -22.79 4.95
C SER A 242 -4.35 -22.47 6.05
N ASN A 243 -5.65 -22.57 5.74
CA ASN A 243 -6.72 -22.35 6.71
C ASN A 243 -6.70 -23.42 7.82
N GLU A 244 -6.26 -24.64 7.52
CA GLU A 244 -5.99 -25.69 8.53
C GLU A 244 -4.98 -25.19 9.59
N LEU A 245 -3.92 -24.50 9.17
CA LEU A 245 -2.90 -24.01 10.09
C LEU A 245 -3.41 -22.89 11.01
N ILE A 246 -4.39 -22.11 10.57
CA ILE A 246 -5.05 -21.08 11.39
C ILE A 246 -5.71 -21.71 12.62
N GLY A 247 -6.21 -22.95 12.52
CA GLY A 247 -6.82 -23.69 13.64
C GLY A 247 -5.86 -23.97 14.80
N TYR A 248 -4.55 -23.81 14.61
CA TYR A 248 -3.56 -23.93 15.69
C TYR A 248 -3.31 -22.62 16.44
N LEU A 249 -3.78 -21.47 15.94
CA LEU A 249 -3.74 -20.21 16.68
C LEU A 249 -4.68 -20.30 17.89
N LYS A 250 -4.44 -19.48 18.91
CA LYS A 250 -5.39 -19.34 20.03
C LYS A 250 -6.62 -18.59 19.53
N ASP A 251 -7.78 -18.77 20.17
CA ASP A 251 -9.02 -18.14 19.70
C ASP A 251 -8.97 -16.61 19.75
N HIS A 252 -8.26 -16.05 20.73
CA HIS A 252 -8.03 -14.61 20.86
C HIS A 252 -6.95 -14.04 19.93
N SER A 253 -6.26 -14.88 19.16
CA SER A 253 -5.17 -14.43 18.30
C SER A 253 -5.67 -13.51 17.20
N ILE A 254 -4.86 -12.53 16.83
CA ILE A 254 -5.13 -11.61 15.72
C ILE A 254 -4.31 -12.03 14.51
N ILE A 255 -4.89 -11.99 13.31
CA ILE A 255 -4.13 -12.07 12.06
C ILE A 255 -4.08 -10.69 11.42
N LEU A 256 -2.89 -10.14 11.31
CA LEU A 256 -2.63 -8.84 10.70
C LEU A 256 -2.11 -9.02 9.27
N ASP A 257 -2.88 -8.56 8.31
CA ASP A 257 -2.59 -8.58 6.88
C ASP A 257 -2.06 -7.20 6.43
N LEU A 258 -0.73 -7.04 6.38
CA LEU A 258 -0.08 -5.81 5.90
C LEU A 258 0.06 -5.76 4.39
N THR A 259 0.07 -6.91 3.71
CA THR A 259 0.17 -6.99 2.25
C THR A 259 -1.15 -6.57 1.60
N ALA A 260 -2.27 -6.91 2.24
CA ALA A 260 -3.63 -6.63 1.81
C ALA A 260 -3.89 -7.06 0.36
N ASP A 261 -3.28 -8.17 -0.06
CA ASP A 261 -3.44 -8.68 -1.42
C ASP A 261 -4.93 -8.89 -1.76
N PRO A 262 -5.41 -8.45 -2.93
CA PRO A 262 -6.76 -8.73 -3.39
C PRO A 262 -6.87 -10.18 -3.89
N TYR A 263 -8.08 -10.75 -3.82
CA TYR A 263 -8.40 -11.94 -4.61
C TYR A 263 -8.64 -11.54 -6.07
N LEU A 264 -7.95 -12.21 -7.00
CA LEU A 264 -8.21 -12.13 -8.43
C LEU A 264 -8.51 -13.56 -8.90
N THR A 265 -9.71 -13.80 -9.43
CA THR A 265 -10.18 -15.14 -9.80
C THR A 265 -10.52 -15.26 -11.29
N SER A 266 -10.10 -14.29 -12.10
CA SER A 266 -10.27 -14.33 -13.55
C SER A 266 -9.35 -15.37 -14.20
N ALA A 267 -9.77 -15.94 -15.34
CA ALA A 267 -9.03 -16.98 -16.08
C ALA A 267 -7.59 -16.58 -16.45
N SER A 268 -7.30 -15.29 -16.59
CA SER A 268 -5.98 -14.75 -16.94
C SER A 268 -5.14 -14.27 -15.74
N SER A 269 -5.72 -14.23 -14.53
CA SER A 269 -5.03 -13.73 -13.34
C SER A 269 -5.63 -14.37 -12.09
N LEU A 270 -4.96 -15.41 -11.58
CA LEU A 270 -5.26 -16.01 -10.30
C LEU A 270 -4.33 -15.41 -9.23
N GLN A 271 -4.90 -14.71 -8.26
CA GLN A 271 -4.20 -14.22 -7.09
C GLN A 271 -5.03 -14.54 -5.85
N ILE A 272 -4.37 -15.13 -4.86
CA ILE A 272 -4.95 -15.39 -3.54
C ILE A 272 -4.11 -14.69 -2.47
N LYS A 273 -4.55 -14.68 -1.21
CA LYS A 273 -3.81 -14.09 -0.09
C LYS A 273 -2.77 -15.05 0.46
N ALA A 274 -1.75 -14.53 1.15
CA ALA A 274 -0.71 -15.35 1.77
C ALA A 274 -1.22 -16.21 2.94
N VAL A 275 -2.33 -15.81 3.57
CA VAL A 275 -3.04 -16.63 4.54
C VAL A 275 -4.39 -17.00 3.95
N GLU A 276 -4.62 -18.30 3.80
CA GLU A 276 -5.81 -18.85 3.16
C GLU A 276 -7.09 -18.54 3.95
N GLY A 277 -8.13 -18.10 3.25
CA GLY A 277 -9.45 -17.93 3.84
C GLY A 277 -9.68 -16.59 4.53
N MET A 278 -8.69 -15.71 4.56
CA MET A 278 -8.87 -14.38 5.13
C MET A 278 -9.67 -13.47 4.19
N PRO A 279 -10.60 -12.67 4.73
CA PRO A 279 -11.30 -11.64 3.99
C PRO A 279 -10.37 -10.46 3.68
N HIS A 280 -10.83 -9.56 2.80
CA HIS A 280 -10.10 -8.36 2.40
C HIS A 280 -10.70 -7.13 3.09
N GLY A 281 -9.88 -6.36 3.82
CA GLY A 281 -10.34 -5.16 4.52
C GLY A 281 -10.05 -3.86 3.76
N THR A 282 -10.74 -2.78 4.16
CA THR A 282 -10.68 -1.45 3.53
C THR A 282 -10.37 -0.38 4.58
N LEU A 283 -10.24 0.89 4.17
CA LEU A 283 -10.16 2.02 5.12
C LEU A 283 -11.42 2.17 5.97
N ASP A 284 -12.58 1.80 5.42
CA ASP A 284 -13.88 1.93 6.10
C ASP A 284 -14.15 0.74 7.04
N LYS A 285 -13.58 -0.44 6.76
CA LYS A 285 -13.67 -1.63 7.61
C LYS A 285 -12.36 -2.41 7.61
N ASN A 286 -11.51 -2.12 8.60
CA ASN A 286 -10.17 -2.70 8.74
C ASN A 286 -10.04 -3.78 9.83
N VAL A 287 -11.08 -4.00 10.63
CA VAL A 287 -11.20 -5.10 11.59
C VAL A 287 -12.38 -5.96 11.16
N ILE A 288 -12.15 -7.26 11.03
CA ILE A 288 -13.12 -8.24 10.57
C ILE A 288 -13.13 -9.40 11.57
N TYR A 289 -14.26 -9.61 12.23
CA TYR A 289 -14.40 -10.65 13.25
C TYR A 289 -14.84 -11.98 12.63
N PRO A 290 -14.60 -13.12 13.30
CA PRO A 290 -15.18 -14.39 12.90
C PRO A 290 -16.70 -14.29 12.70
N GLY A 291 -17.19 -14.77 11.56
CA GLY A 291 -18.60 -14.73 11.17
C GLY A 291 -19.07 -13.45 10.47
N ASP A 292 -18.21 -12.44 10.34
CA ASP A 292 -18.56 -11.22 9.61
C ASP A 292 -18.81 -11.50 8.11
N ASP A 293 -19.70 -10.71 7.49
CA ASP A 293 -20.12 -10.87 6.10
C ASP A 293 -18.97 -10.79 5.08
N GLU A 294 -17.84 -10.15 5.40
CA GLU A 294 -16.69 -10.07 4.49
C GLU A 294 -16.10 -11.45 4.19
N TYR A 295 -16.31 -12.46 5.06
CA TYR A 295 -15.92 -13.84 4.74
C TYR A 295 -16.67 -14.39 3.53
N ASN A 296 -17.85 -13.85 3.18
CA ASN A 296 -18.57 -14.22 1.96
C ASN A 296 -17.86 -13.76 0.68
N THR A 297 -16.90 -12.82 0.79
CA THR A 297 -16.09 -12.35 -0.35
C THR A 297 -14.90 -13.26 -0.67
N VAL A 298 -14.58 -14.19 0.23
CA VAL A 298 -13.51 -15.17 0.01
C VAL A 298 -13.95 -16.13 -1.11
N PRO A 299 -13.10 -16.37 -2.14
CA PRO A 299 -13.42 -17.31 -3.20
C PRO A 299 -13.82 -18.68 -2.66
N LYS A 300 -14.95 -19.23 -3.15
CA LYS A 300 -15.51 -20.51 -2.69
C LYS A 300 -14.59 -21.73 -2.87
N CYS A 301 -13.56 -21.61 -3.72
CA CYS A 301 -12.54 -22.64 -3.90
C CYS A 301 -11.51 -22.68 -2.77
N LEU A 302 -11.48 -21.68 -1.89
CA LEU A 302 -10.57 -21.60 -0.74
C LEU A 302 -11.28 -22.00 0.55
N GLN A 303 -10.51 -22.49 1.52
CA GLN A 303 -11.02 -22.81 2.85
C GLN A 303 -11.08 -21.56 3.72
N SER A 304 -12.17 -21.38 4.47
CA SER A 304 -12.36 -20.24 5.40
C SER A 304 -13.04 -20.64 6.73
N HIS A 305 -12.93 -21.92 7.11
CA HIS A 305 -13.64 -22.46 8.28
C HIS A 305 -12.96 -22.12 9.62
N ASN A 306 -11.62 -22.11 9.66
CA ASN A 306 -10.89 -21.60 10.82
C ASN A 306 -10.74 -20.09 10.68
N GLN A 307 -11.34 -19.35 11.62
CA GLN A 307 -11.39 -17.90 11.61
C GLN A 307 -10.80 -17.33 12.89
N ARG A 308 -10.18 -16.17 12.76
CA ARG A 308 -9.68 -15.33 13.85
C ARG A 308 -10.08 -13.90 13.55
N THR A 309 -9.91 -13.00 14.51
CA THR A 309 -10.03 -11.57 14.20
C THR A 309 -8.95 -11.20 13.20
N VAL A 310 -9.38 -10.69 12.05
CA VAL A 310 -8.52 -10.27 10.94
C VAL A 310 -8.45 -8.76 10.93
N VAL A 311 -7.21 -8.25 10.93
CA VAL A 311 -6.91 -6.83 10.73
C VAL A 311 -6.29 -6.70 9.35
N SER A 312 -6.99 -6.07 8.41
CA SER A 312 -6.59 -5.96 7.00
C SER A 312 -7.02 -4.62 6.44
N CYS A 313 -6.18 -3.96 5.64
CA CYS A 313 -6.54 -2.70 4.99
C CYS A 313 -5.77 -2.53 3.68
N ASN A 314 -6.50 -2.40 2.57
CA ASN A 314 -5.94 -2.15 1.24
C ASN A 314 -5.19 -0.81 1.09
N ALA A 315 -5.22 0.04 2.10
CA ALA A 315 -4.67 1.38 2.07
C ALA A 315 -4.18 1.83 3.45
N TRP A 316 -3.39 1.01 4.16
CA TRP A 316 -2.87 1.33 5.50
C TRP A 316 -2.35 2.76 5.71
N PRO A 317 -1.59 3.38 4.78
CA PRO A 317 -1.16 4.77 4.93
C PRO A 317 -2.30 5.79 5.02
N GLY A 318 -3.48 5.46 4.49
CA GLY A 318 -4.69 6.29 4.53
C GLY A 318 -5.33 6.42 5.92
N VAL A 319 -4.95 5.60 6.90
CA VAL A 319 -5.41 5.73 8.29
C VAL A 319 -4.95 7.06 8.90
N LYS A 320 -3.77 7.56 8.50
CA LYS A 320 -3.24 8.89 8.87
C LYS A 320 -3.00 9.71 7.59
N PRO A 321 -4.06 10.21 6.94
CA PRO A 321 -4.00 10.65 5.55
C PRO A 321 -3.12 11.90 5.37
N GLU A 322 -3.16 12.86 6.28
CA GLU A 322 -2.34 14.07 6.19
C GLU A 322 -0.84 13.77 6.30
N ALA A 323 -0.42 13.01 7.31
CA ALA A 323 0.97 12.59 7.47
C ALA A 323 1.47 11.74 6.28
N CYS A 324 0.59 10.92 5.71
CA CYS A 324 0.88 10.17 4.49
C CYS A 324 1.14 11.10 3.29
N MET A 325 0.29 12.11 3.10
CA MET A 325 0.40 13.01 1.95
C MET A 325 1.53 14.04 2.08
N ASP A 326 1.91 14.42 3.31
CA ASP A 326 3.15 15.17 3.55
C ASP A 326 4.39 14.36 3.11
N LEU A 327 4.48 13.08 3.50
CA LEU A 327 5.58 12.20 3.08
C LEU A 327 5.60 12.01 1.57
N TYR A 328 4.46 11.66 0.96
CA TYR A 328 4.38 11.44 -0.48
C TYR A 328 4.63 12.73 -1.26
N GLY A 329 4.19 13.89 -0.78
CA GLY A 329 4.53 15.18 -1.40
C GLY A 329 6.03 15.39 -1.49
N LYS A 330 6.77 15.15 -0.39
CA LYS A 330 8.24 15.26 -0.34
C LYS A 330 8.94 14.26 -1.27
N GLN A 331 8.43 13.03 -1.36
CA GLN A 331 9.00 12.01 -2.25
C GLN A 331 8.72 12.32 -3.73
N LEU A 332 7.54 12.87 -4.05
CA LEU A 332 7.07 13.05 -5.42
C LEU A 332 7.44 14.39 -6.06
N VAL A 333 7.83 15.40 -5.30
CA VAL A 333 8.08 16.75 -5.84
C VAL A 333 9.08 16.75 -7.01
N TYR A 334 10.24 16.10 -6.85
CA TYR A 334 11.28 16.05 -7.89
C TYR A 334 10.88 15.15 -9.07
N ILE A 335 10.04 14.14 -8.80
CA ILE A 335 9.46 13.29 -9.84
C ILE A 335 8.51 14.10 -10.71
N VAL A 336 7.59 14.85 -10.10
CA VAL A 336 6.64 15.72 -10.82
C VAL A 336 7.38 16.82 -11.58
N GLN A 337 8.40 17.43 -10.98
CA GLN A 337 9.23 18.43 -11.67
C GLN A 337 9.93 17.85 -12.90
N ASN A 338 10.43 16.61 -12.83
CA ASN A 338 11.02 15.91 -13.98
C ASN A 338 9.99 15.65 -15.09
N LEU A 339 8.80 15.16 -14.75
CA LEU A 339 7.72 14.96 -15.72
C LEU A 339 7.28 16.27 -16.39
N ILE A 340 7.35 17.39 -15.68
CA ILE A 340 7.11 18.71 -16.26
C ILE A 340 8.27 19.11 -17.18
N GLY A 341 9.52 18.90 -16.77
CA GLY A 341 10.72 19.35 -17.48
C GLY A 341 11.02 18.61 -18.78
N TYR A 342 10.81 17.29 -18.82
CA TYR A 342 11.18 16.42 -19.94
C TYR A 342 9.98 16.03 -20.81
N SER A 343 10.20 15.83 -22.11
CA SER A 343 9.24 15.13 -22.96
C SER A 343 9.26 13.64 -22.63
N THR A 344 8.18 12.91 -22.95
CA THR A 344 8.08 11.47 -22.65
C THR A 344 9.18 10.64 -23.32
N GLU A 345 9.67 11.10 -24.48
CA GLU A 345 10.75 10.49 -25.26
C GLU A 345 12.15 10.68 -24.64
N ASP A 346 12.31 11.64 -23.71
CA ASP A 346 13.60 11.92 -23.06
C ASP A 346 13.88 10.97 -21.87
N PHE A 347 12.92 10.11 -21.51
CA PHE A 347 13.06 9.16 -20.41
C PHE A 347 13.70 7.87 -20.89
N ASP A 348 14.85 7.52 -20.31
CA ASP A 348 15.58 6.29 -20.64
C ASP A 348 16.51 5.85 -19.50
N LEU A 349 17.08 4.63 -19.58
CA LEU A 349 17.94 4.06 -18.53
C LEU A 349 19.37 4.63 -18.48
N TYR A 350 19.79 5.35 -19.52
CA TYR A 350 21.14 5.89 -19.71
C TYR A 350 21.20 7.41 -19.56
N ASN A 351 20.06 8.08 -19.37
CA ASN A 351 19.97 9.51 -19.12
C ASN A 351 20.86 9.90 -17.92
N SER A 352 21.52 11.06 -17.97
CA SER A 352 22.38 11.53 -16.87
C SER A 352 21.61 11.90 -15.59
N ASP A 353 20.33 12.27 -15.71
CA ASP A 353 19.49 12.65 -14.58
C ASP A 353 19.02 11.42 -13.78
N TYR A 354 19.28 11.45 -12.47
CA TYR A 354 18.92 10.39 -11.53
C TYR A 354 17.41 10.11 -11.47
N PHE A 355 16.58 11.16 -11.44
CA PHE A 355 15.13 11.02 -11.37
C PHE A 355 14.55 10.57 -12.71
N ASN A 356 15.15 10.99 -13.84
CA ASN A 356 14.74 10.54 -15.16
C ASN A 356 14.85 9.00 -15.26
N ARG A 357 16.02 8.42 -14.95
CA ARG A 357 16.21 6.96 -14.93
C ARG A 357 15.23 6.27 -13.98
N ALA A 358 15.04 6.84 -12.78
CA ALA A 358 14.14 6.28 -11.78
C ALA A 358 12.68 6.27 -12.21
N ILE A 359 12.23 7.32 -12.89
CA ILE A 359 10.90 7.43 -13.49
C ILE A 359 10.76 6.43 -14.65
N TYR A 360 11.78 6.33 -15.51
CA TYR A 360 11.75 5.41 -16.64
C TYR A 360 11.56 3.96 -16.19
N ARG A 361 12.23 3.54 -15.11
CA ARG A 361 12.02 2.21 -14.47
C ARG A 361 10.58 1.94 -14.04
N ALA A 362 9.78 2.97 -13.85
CA ALA A 362 8.37 2.87 -13.46
C ALA A 362 7.38 2.96 -14.62
N THR A 363 7.86 3.01 -15.86
CA THR A 363 7.01 3.04 -17.05
C THR A 363 6.51 1.65 -17.41
N ILE A 364 5.40 1.56 -18.13
CA ILE A 364 4.93 0.29 -18.70
C ILE A 364 5.97 -0.27 -19.68
N GLU A 365 6.60 0.58 -20.50
CA GLU A 365 7.62 0.15 -21.47
C GLU A 365 8.78 -0.59 -20.78
N CYS A 366 9.26 -0.06 -19.66
CA CYS A 366 10.33 -0.66 -18.89
C CYS A 366 9.85 -1.93 -18.15
N PHE A 367 8.63 -1.91 -17.61
CA PHE A 367 8.02 -3.07 -16.94
C PHE A 367 7.85 -4.29 -17.87
N GLU A 368 7.56 -4.08 -19.15
CA GLU A 368 7.36 -5.16 -20.12
C GLU A 368 8.66 -5.65 -20.79
N LYS A 369 9.80 -4.98 -20.56
CA LYS A 369 11.08 -5.42 -21.13
C LYS A 369 11.56 -6.74 -20.51
N PRO A 370 12.11 -7.67 -21.30
CA PRO A 370 12.69 -8.90 -20.78
C PRO A 370 13.78 -8.60 -19.74
N LEU A 371 13.78 -9.38 -18.65
CA LEU A 371 14.70 -9.24 -17.52
C LEU A 371 16.19 -9.34 -17.92
N ASP A 372 16.49 -9.91 -19.09
CA ASP A 372 17.85 -10.11 -19.61
C ASP A 372 18.61 -8.81 -19.91
N ILE A 373 17.91 -7.67 -20.05
CA ILE A 373 18.55 -6.35 -20.24
C ILE A 373 19.16 -5.84 -18.92
N TYR A 374 18.76 -6.41 -17.78
CA TYR A 374 19.25 -6.05 -16.44
C TYR A 374 20.36 -6.95 -15.92
N GLY A 375 20.92 -7.83 -16.76
CA GLY A 375 22.08 -8.69 -16.48
C GLY A 375 22.12 -9.27 -15.05
N ASN A 376 21.46 -10.39 -14.77
CA ASN A 376 21.51 -11.08 -13.46
C ASN A 376 21.16 -10.24 -12.20
N GLU A 377 20.84 -8.95 -12.29
CA GLU A 377 20.57 -8.11 -11.11
C GLU A 377 19.10 -8.14 -10.67
N MET A 378 18.15 -8.50 -11.54
CA MET A 378 16.73 -8.54 -11.16
C MET A 378 16.26 -9.85 -10.52
N GLU A 379 17.03 -10.94 -10.58
CA GLU A 379 16.64 -12.19 -9.88
C GLU A 379 16.70 -12.05 -8.34
N ASN A 380 17.45 -11.07 -7.82
CA ASN A 380 17.74 -10.95 -6.39
C ASN A 380 17.23 -9.67 -5.71
N VAL A 381 16.41 -8.85 -6.38
CA VAL A 381 16.00 -7.53 -5.85
C VAL A 381 14.54 -7.49 -5.37
N VAL A 382 13.84 -8.63 -5.44
CA VAL A 382 12.62 -8.87 -4.66
C VAL A 382 13.00 -9.56 -3.34
N ILE A 383 13.63 -8.82 -2.42
CA ILE A 383 13.93 -9.26 -1.04
C ILE A 383 13.12 -8.45 -0.02
#